data_AF-A0A9P6UI32-F1
#
_entry.id   AF-A0A9P6UI32-F1
#
_cell.length_a   1.000
_cell.length_b   1.000
_cell.length_c   1.000
_cell.angle_alpha   90.00
_cell.angle_beta   90.00
_cell.angle_gamma   90.00
#
_symmetry.space_group_name_H-M   'P 1'
#
loop_
_entity.id
_entity.type
_entity.pdbx_description
1 polymer ?
#
loop_
_entity_poly.entity_id
_entity_poly.type
_entity_poly.pdbx_seq_one_letter_code
_entity_poly.pdbx_strand_id
1 'polypeptide(L)'
;MQPLSLTPPMGFNNWARYECNLNQQLFTDTADWMVNHGLLKAGYDTVTVDDCWMTMDRDPVSQNLVVNTTLFPQGMLWLGKYLHDRGFKFGIYEDAGYKTCGGYPGSLGHFDRDVAQFAGWEVDYIKLDGCYINKNESLPESPTLEPTFRQLYEGFGLAIQSQPRPMVYSESAPAYFAGLSAGTGDRVGRDWYKVHTWIGQYGQLWRHSTDISVYKKDGKSRWPSVMTNYRFNIRLAR
;
A
#
# COMPACT_ATOMS: atom_id res chain seq x y z
N MET A 1 -12.35 19.17 -2.33
CA MET A 1 -12.38 17.77 -1.87
C MET A 1 -12.52 17.78 -0.36
N GLN A 2 -13.38 16.92 0.20
CA GLN A 2 -13.41 16.73 1.65
C GLN A 2 -12.09 16.07 2.09
N PRO A 3 -11.46 16.53 3.18
CA PRO A 3 -10.26 15.88 3.68
C PRO A 3 -10.61 14.51 4.28
N LEU A 4 -10.00 13.43 3.76
CA LEU A 4 -10.33 12.04 4.12
C LEU A 4 -9.54 11.48 5.33
N SER A 5 -8.45 12.15 5.74
CA SER A 5 -7.63 11.76 6.89
C SER A 5 -6.96 12.98 7.53
N LEU A 6 -7.73 13.76 8.30
CA LEU A 6 -7.21 14.96 8.98
C LEU A 6 -6.19 14.64 10.09
N THR A 7 -6.24 13.43 10.62
CA THR A 7 -5.25 12.87 11.55
C THR A 7 -4.56 11.66 10.91
N PRO A 8 -3.37 11.25 11.38
CA PRO A 8 -2.74 10.03 10.90
C PRO A 8 -3.68 8.82 11.02
N PRO A 9 -3.83 7.97 9.98
CA PRO A 9 -4.57 6.73 10.07
C PRO A 9 -4.01 5.82 11.17
N MET A 10 -4.90 5.14 11.90
CA MET A 10 -4.55 4.20 12.94
C MET A 10 -5.23 2.86 12.65
N GLY A 11 -4.50 1.76 12.76
CA GLY A 11 -5.07 0.47 12.36
C GLY A 11 -4.13 -0.71 12.40
N PHE A 12 -4.53 -1.75 11.69
CA PHE A 12 -3.79 -2.99 11.50
C PHE A 12 -3.45 -3.20 10.02
N ASN A 13 -2.24 -3.71 9.77
CA ASN A 13 -1.80 -4.22 8.48
C ASN A 13 -1.00 -5.51 8.74
N ASN A 14 -1.26 -6.58 7.98
CA ASN A 14 -0.68 -7.90 8.26
C ASN A 14 0.82 -8.02 7.95
N TRP A 15 1.38 -7.18 7.07
CA TRP A 15 2.69 -7.40 6.44
C TRP A 15 3.83 -7.60 7.44
N ALA A 16 3.91 -6.72 8.46
CA ALA A 16 5.03 -6.73 9.41
C ALA A 16 5.13 -8.03 10.24
N ARG A 17 4.04 -8.81 10.35
CA ARG A 17 3.99 -10.03 11.17
C ARG A 17 3.78 -11.31 10.36
N TYR A 18 2.98 -11.21 9.30
CA TYR A 18 2.45 -12.36 8.59
C TYR A 18 2.95 -12.43 7.15
N GLU A 19 3.39 -11.33 6.54
CA GLU A 19 3.76 -11.28 5.12
C GLU A 19 2.64 -11.95 4.27
N CYS A 20 2.97 -12.87 3.37
CA CYS A 20 1.98 -13.65 2.60
C CYS A 20 1.26 -14.77 3.39
N ASN A 21 1.59 -15.03 4.67
CA ASN A 21 0.90 -16.04 5.49
C ASN A 21 -0.40 -15.50 6.08
N LEU A 22 -1.39 -15.27 5.20
CA LEU A 22 -2.65 -14.62 5.50
C LEU A 22 -3.83 -15.43 4.97
N ASN A 23 -5.01 -15.20 5.52
CA ASN A 23 -6.30 -15.67 5.02
C ASN A 23 -7.42 -14.78 5.57
N GLN A 24 -8.66 -14.97 5.12
CA GLN A 24 -9.82 -14.21 5.58
C GLN A 24 -10.00 -14.26 7.10
N GLN A 25 -9.79 -15.43 7.72
CA GLN A 25 -9.91 -15.64 9.16
C GLN A 25 -8.97 -14.73 9.95
N LEU A 26 -7.72 -14.54 9.49
CA LEU A 26 -6.76 -13.63 10.12
C LEU A 26 -7.35 -12.22 10.31
N PHE A 27 -8.02 -11.69 9.29
CA PHE A 27 -8.58 -10.34 9.33
C PHE A 27 -9.85 -10.27 10.18
N THR A 28 -10.73 -11.28 10.11
CA THR A 28 -11.94 -11.32 10.94
C THR A 28 -11.59 -11.46 12.42
N ASP A 29 -10.68 -12.37 12.77
CA ASP A 29 -10.25 -12.60 14.15
C ASP A 29 -9.51 -11.37 14.70
N THR A 30 -8.69 -10.71 13.87
CA THR A 30 -8.01 -9.46 14.26
C THR A 30 -9.00 -8.35 14.54
N ALA A 31 -10.00 -8.16 13.68
CA ALA A 31 -11.04 -7.15 13.87
C ALA A 31 -11.86 -7.40 15.14
N ASP A 32 -12.35 -8.64 15.36
CA ASP A 32 -13.07 -9.01 16.58
C ASP A 32 -12.20 -8.81 17.83
N TRP A 33 -10.91 -9.17 17.77
CA TRP A 33 -9.99 -8.96 18.87
C TRP A 33 -9.78 -7.47 19.17
N MET A 34 -9.58 -6.64 18.15
CA MET A 34 -9.40 -5.19 18.28
C MET A 34 -10.64 -4.52 18.92
N VAL A 35 -11.85 -4.97 18.59
CA VAL A 35 -13.09 -4.52 19.25
C VAL A 35 -13.08 -4.91 20.72
N ASN A 36 -12.88 -6.20 21.01
CA ASN A 36 -12.98 -6.76 22.36
C ASN A 36 -11.91 -6.23 23.32
N HIS A 37 -10.78 -5.75 22.80
CA HIS A 37 -9.67 -5.22 23.60
C HIS A 37 -9.58 -3.68 23.54
N GLY A 38 -10.59 -3.02 23.00
CA GLY A 38 -10.72 -1.56 23.05
C GLY A 38 -9.82 -0.79 22.08
N LEU A 39 -9.15 -1.45 21.13
CA LEU A 39 -8.33 -0.77 20.13
C LEU A 39 -9.18 0.08 19.18
N LEU A 40 -10.34 -0.42 18.75
CA LEU A 40 -11.27 0.39 17.96
C LEU A 40 -11.73 1.63 18.74
N LYS A 41 -12.08 1.46 20.03
CA LYS A 41 -12.45 2.57 20.92
C LYS A 41 -11.29 3.57 21.12
N ALA A 42 -10.05 3.11 21.07
CA ALA A 42 -8.86 3.95 21.13
C ALA A 42 -8.51 4.64 19.79
N GLY A 43 -9.27 4.38 18.72
CA GLY A 43 -9.12 5.02 17.42
C GLY A 43 -8.41 4.19 16.35
N TYR A 44 -8.01 2.94 16.63
CA TYR A 44 -7.48 2.04 15.60
C TYR A 44 -8.64 1.49 14.75
N ASP A 45 -8.99 2.23 13.70
CA ASP A 45 -10.22 2.03 12.93
C ASP A 45 -10.00 1.47 11.53
N THR A 46 -8.77 1.20 11.11
CA THR A 46 -8.48 0.72 9.75
C THR A 46 -7.90 -0.70 9.77
N VAL A 47 -8.40 -1.61 8.93
CA VAL A 47 -7.85 -2.96 8.75
C VAL A 47 -7.44 -3.15 7.29
N THR A 48 -6.15 -3.27 7.04
CA THR A 48 -5.57 -3.33 5.68
C THR A 48 -5.05 -4.74 5.36
N VAL A 49 -5.53 -5.29 4.25
CA VAL A 49 -4.96 -6.48 3.61
C VAL A 49 -3.78 -6.04 2.75
N ASP A 50 -2.57 -6.46 3.11
CA ASP A 50 -1.35 -6.19 2.33
C ASP A 50 -1.22 -7.15 1.13
N ASP A 51 -0.04 -7.23 0.52
CA ASP A 51 0.22 -8.04 -0.68
C ASP A 51 -0.18 -9.53 -0.51
N CYS A 52 -0.20 -10.27 -1.63
CA CYS A 52 -0.47 -11.71 -1.72
C CYS A 52 -1.93 -12.14 -1.57
N TRP A 53 -2.90 -11.22 -1.68
CA TRP A 53 -4.33 -11.53 -1.53
C TRP A 53 -5.01 -12.12 -2.79
N MET A 54 -4.40 -11.91 -3.96
CA MET A 54 -4.95 -12.26 -5.28
C MET A 54 -4.31 -13.52 -5.88
N THR A 55 -4.81 -13.98 -7.02
CA THR A 55 -4.14 -15.01 -7.83
C THR A 55 -2.98 -14.43 -8.63
N MET A 56 -2.10 -15.30 -9.15
CA MET A 56 -0.91 -14.87 -9.91
C MET A 56 -1.23 -14.26 -11.28
N ASP A 57 -2.45 -14.48 -11.77
CA ASP A 57 -2.91 -14.00 -13.06
C ASP A 57 -4.19 -13.17 -12.91
N ARG A 58 -4.33 -12.16 -13.77
CA ARG A 58 -5.60 -11.46 -13.99
C ARG A 58 -6.56 -12.37 -14.73
N ASP A 59 -7.86 -12.07 -14.63
CA ASP A 59 -8.84 -12.72 -15.48
C ASP A 59 -8.52 -12.43 -16.97
N PRO A 60 -8.42 -13.44 -17.85
CA PRO A 60 -7.91 -13.23 -19.21
C PRO A 60 -8.85 -12.40 -20.09
N VAL A 61 -10.15 -12.35 -19.77
CA VAL A 61 -11.16 -11.64 -20.58
C VAL A 61 -11.38 -10.24 -20.04
N SER A 62 -11.74 -10.17 -18.77
CA SER A 62 -12.05 -8.93 -18.07
C SER A 62 -10.82 -8.22 -17.54
N GLN A 63 -9.61 -8.79 -17.61
CA GLN A 63 -8.36 -8.17 -17.14
C GLN A 63 -8.41 -7.66 -15.69
N ASN A 64 -9.40 -8.11 -14.91
CA ASN A 64 -9.59 -7.72 -13.52
C ASN A 64 -8.65 -8.52 -12.62
N LEU A 65 -8.33 -7.96 -11.47
CA LEU A 65 -7.65 -8.69 -10.40
C LEU A 65 -8.59 -9.78 -9.90
N VAL A 66 -8.05 -10.99 -9.69
CA VAL A 66 -8.83 -12.16 -9.28
C VAL A 66 -8.49 -12.50 -7.83
N VAL A 67 -9.49 -12.49 -6.97
CA VAL A 67 -9.34 -12.83 -5.55
C VAL A 67 -8.94 -14.29 -5.42
N ASN A 68 -7.93 -14.59 -4.60
CA ASN A 68 -7.62 -15.99 -4.28
C ASN A 68 -8.66 -16.54 -3.30
N THR A 69 -9.63 -17.32 -3.79
CA THR A 69 -10.73 -17.87 -3.00
C THR A 69 -10.32 -18.95 -2.01
N THR A 70 -9.09 -19.47 -2.11
CA THR A 70 -8.53 -20.34 -1.06
C THR A 70 -8.14 -19.53 0.18
N LEU A 71 -7.67 -18.29 -0.01
CA LEU A 71 -7.35 -17.36 1.08
C LEU A 71 -8.59 -16.60 1.54
N PHE A 72 -9.43 -16.15 0.59
CA PHE A 72 -10.62 -15.33 0.82
C PHE A 72 -11.87 -16.00 0.22
N PRO A 73 -12.39 -17.06 0.84
CA PRO A 73 -13.51 -17.85 0.30
C PRO A 73 -14.80 -17.05 0.09
N GLN A 74 -14.99 -15.94 0.82
CA GLN A 74 -16.16 -15.07 0.66
C GLN A 74 -15.87 -13.81 -0.18
N GLY A 75 -14.63 -13.63 -0.62
CA GLY A 75 -14.19 -12.48 -1.41
C GLY A 75 -14.00 -11.18 -0.62
N MET A 76 -13.46 -10.17 -1.31
CA MET A 76 -13.06 -8.90 -0.69
C MET A 76 -14.24 -8.00 -0.31
N LEU A 77 -15.32 -7.98 -1.11
CA LEU A 77 -16.54 -7.24 -0.74
C LEU A 77 -17.16 -7.77 0.56
N TRP A 78 -17.17 -9.10 0.76
CA TRP A 78 -17.66 -9.66 2.01
C TRP A 78 -16.80 -9.23 3.20
N LEU A 79 -15.47 -9.26 3.03
CA LEU A 79 -14.54 -8.82 4.08
C LEU A 79 -14.74 -7.33 4.41
N GLY A 80 -14.88 -6.47 3.39
CA GLY A 80 -15.20 -5.06 3.57
C GLY A 80 -16.47 -4.86 4.40
N LYS A 81 -17.57 -5.53 4.02
CA LYS A 81 -18.83 -5.48 4.78
C LYS A 81 -18.69 -5.96 6.22
N TYR A 82 -18.00 -7.08 6.43
CA TYR A 82 -17.75 -7.61 7.78
C TYR A 82 -17.01 -6.61 8.67
N LEU A 83 -16.04 -5.88 8.10
CA LEU A 83 -15.27 -4.83 8.78
C LEU A 83 -16.14 -3.59 9.04
N HIS A 84 -16.91 -3.14 8.05
CA HIS A 84 -17.82 -1.99 8.19
C HIS A 84 -18.90 -2.23 9.26
N ASP A 85 -19.46 -3.44 9.34
CA ASP A 85 -20.46 -3.81 10.36
C ASP A 85 -19.91 -3.70 11.80
N ARG A 86 -18.58 -3.69 11.95
CA ARG A 86 -17.87 -3.51 13.24
C ARG A 86 -17.36 -2.10 13.46
N GLY A 87 -17.56 -1.20 12.49
CA GLY A 87 -17.07 0.18 12.55
C GLY A 87 -15.61 0.36 12.13
N PHE A 88 -15.00 -0.63 11.47
CA PHE A 88 -13.70 -0.45 10.82
C PHE A 88 -13.85 0.08 9.40
N LYS A 89 -12.77 0.67 8.88
CA LYS A 89 -12.51 0.95 7.47
C LYS A 89 -11.74 -0.20 6.84
N PHE A 90 -12.04 -0.50 5.59
CA PHE A 90 -11.37 -1.56 4.84
C PHE A 90 -10.22 -1.04 3.98
N GLY A 91 -9.00 -1.54 4.21
CA GLY A 91 -7.83 -1.23 3.41
C GLY A 91 -7.38 -2.38 2.50
N ILE A 92 -6.85 -2.04 1.33
CA ILE A 92 -6.24 -2.98 0.39
C ILE A 92 -4.87 -2.49 -0.10
N TYR A 93 -4.04 -3.43 -0.51
CA TYR A 93 -2.74 -3.18 -1.12
C TYR A 93 -2.78 -3.38 -2.63
N GLU A 94 -2.01 -2.55 -3.34
CA GLU A 94 -1.71 -2.70 -4.75
C GLU A 94 -0.33 -2.11 -5.10
N ASP A 95 0.12 -2.25 -6.35
CA ASP A 95 1.40 -1.72 -6.85
C ASP A 95 1.25 -0.88 -8.13
N ALA A 96 1.99 0.21 -8.24
CA ALA A 96 2.04 1.07 -9.43
C ALA A 96 2.80 0.44 -10.62
N GLY A 97 3.62 -0.58 -10.38
CA GLY A 97 4.30 -1.36 -11.41
C GLY A 97 3.43 -2.44 -12.04
N TYR A 98 4.02 -3.22 -12.96
CA TYR A 98 3.31 -4.31 -13.64
C TYR A 98 3.18 -5.58 -12.78
N LYS A 99 3.91 -5.64 -11.67
CA LYS A 99 3.80 -6.67 -10.64
C LYS A 99 3.90 -6.05 -9.25
N THR A 100 3.21 -6.64 -8.28
CA THR A 100 3.43 -6.34 -6.86
C THR A 100 4.82 -6.78 -6.41
N CYS A 101 5.26 -6.31 -5.24
CA CYS A 101 6.53 -6.76 -4.65
C CYS A 101 6.60 -8.29 -4.44
N GLY A 102 5.46 -8.94 -4.15
CA GLY A 102 5.29 -10.39 -4.08
C GLY A 102 5.20 -11.10 -5.44
N GLY A 103 5.18 -10.35 -6.55
CA GLY A 103 5.16 -10.88 -7.92
C GLY A 103 3.77 -11.16 -8.49
N TYR A 104 2.71 -10.73 -7.80
CA TYR A 104 1.32 -10.78 -8.26
C TYR A 104 1.06 -9.70 -9.32
N PRO A 105 -0.06 -9.72 -10.06
CA PRO A 105 -0.38 -8.65 -11.00
C PRO A 105 -0.40 -7.28 -10.33
N GLY A 106 0.39 -6.32 -10.83
CA GLY A 106 0.33 -4.92 -10.41
C GLY A 106 -0.60 -4.11 -11.32
N SER A 107 -0.85 -2.84 -10.98
CA SER A 107 -1.86 -2.02 -11.66
C SER A 107 -1.37 -1.20 -12.85
N LEU A 108 -0.10 -1.28 -13.24
CA LEU A 108 0.38 -0.52 -14.40
C LEU A 108 -0.43 -0.81 -15.67
N GLY A 109 -1.07 0.22 -16.22
CA GLY A 109 -1.98 0.12 -17.38
C GLY A 109 -3.44 -0.23 -17.04
N HIS A 110 -3.76 -0.41 -15.76
CA HIS A 110 -5.07 -0.84 -15.26
C HIS A 110 -5.63 0.02 -14.11
N PHE A 111 -5.04 1.21 -13.82
CA PHE A 111 -5.41 2.06 -12.68
C PHE A 111 -6.92 2.30 -12.53
N ASP A 112 -7.59 2.82 -13.56
CA ASP A 112 -9.03 3.11 -13.50
C ASP A 112 -9.87 1.85 -13.24
N ARG A 113 -9.46 0.71 -13.82
CA ARG A 113 -10.14 -0.58 -13.68
C ARG A 113 -10.01 -1.12 -12.26
N ASP A 114 -8.78 -1.18 -11.76
CA ASP A 114 -8.49 -1.76 -10.45
C ASP A 114 -9.07 -0.89 -9.34
N VAL A 115 -8.97 0.44 -9.47
CA VAL A 115 -9.57 1.38 -8.51
C VAL A 115 -11.11 1.32 -8.55
N ALA A 116 -11.74 1.16 -9.72
CA ALA A 116 -13.19 0.91 -9.79
C ALA A 116 -13.58 -0.43 -9.15
N GLN A 117 -12.75 -1.47 -9.29
CA GLN A 117 -12.94 -2.75 -8.63
C GLN A 117 -12.85 -2.60 -7.10
N PHE A 118 -11.88 -1.85 -6.59
CA PHE A 118 -11.74 -1.56 -5.16
C PHE A 118 -12.92 -0.76 -4.61
N ALA A 119 -13.41 0.24 -5.35
CA ALA A 119 -14.62 0.97 -4.99
C ALA A 119 -15.86 0.05 -4.93
N GLY A 120 -15.97 -0.91 -5.88
CA GLY A 120 -17.01 -1.93 -5.89
C GLY A 120 -16.92 -2.95 -4.74
N TRP A 121 -15.74 -3.08 -4.12
CA TRP A 121 -15.53 -3.86 -2.88
C TRP A 121 -15.66 -3.02 -1.62
N GLU A 122 -16.08 -1.76 -1.75
CA GLU A 122 -16.22 -0.81 -0.66
C GLU A 122 -14.91 -0.54 0.10
N VAL A 123 -13.76 -0.56 -0.58
CA VAL A 123 -12.48 -0.16 0.02
C VAL A 123 -12.50 1.30 0.48
N ASP A 124 -11.86 1.61 1.61
CA ASP A 124 -11.70 2.95 2.19
C ASP A 124 -10.26 3.45 2.15
N TYR A 125 -9.29 2.55 1.98
CA TYR A 125 -7.87 2.85 2.09
C TYR A 125 -7.09 2.01 1.08
N ILE A 126 -6.23 2.65 0.28
CA ILE A 126 -5.35 1.95 -0.66
C ILE A 126 -3.90 2.26 -0.31
N LYS A 127 -3.12 1.22 -0.01
CA LYS A 127 -1.65 1.28 0.00
C LYS A 127 -1.16 0.97 -1.41
N LEU A 128 -0.45 1.90 -2.05
CA LEU A 128 0.19 1.67 -3.34
C LEU A 128 1.70 1.58 -3.18
N ASP A 129 2.27 0.49 -3.68
CA ASP A 129 3.71 0.27 -3.78
C ASP A 129 4.26 0.66 -5.17
N GLY A 130 5.51 0.34 -5.47
CA GLY A 130 6.17 0.73 -6.72
C GLY A 130 7.22 -0.27 -7.19
N CYS A 131 7.09 -1.54 -6.80
CA CYS A 131 7.97 -2.59 -7.28
C CYS A 131 7.78 -2.77 -8.79
N TYR A 132 8.79 -3.32 -9.47
CA TYR A 132 8.72 -3.62 -10.90
C TYR A 132 8.46 -2.43 -11.85
N ILE A 133 8.40 -1.17 -11.38
CA ILE A 133 8.40 0.02 -12.28
C ILE A 133 9.69 0.04 -13.11
N ASN A 134 10.84 -0.21 -12.49
CA ASN A 134 12.16 -0.15 -13.13
C ASN A 134 12.50 -1.32 -14.08
N LYS A 135 11.62 -2.32 -14.17
CA LYS A 135 11.81 -3.52 -15.00
C LYS A 135 10.89 -3.55 -16.20
N ASN A 136 10.13 -2.48 -16.44
CA ASN A 136 9.27 -2.38 -17.60
C ASN A 136 10.02 -1.76 -18.78
N GLU A 137 10.32 -2.59 -19.78
CA GLU A 137 10.99 -2.17 -21.03
C GLU A 137 10.13 -1.21 -21.87
N SER A 138 8.82 -1.11 -21.60
CA SER A 138 7.90 -0.17 -22.28
C SER A 138 7.97 1.26 -21.72
N LEU A 139 8.68 1.49 -20.62
CA LEU A 139 8.84 2.83 -20.03
C LEU A 139 10.04 3.55 -20.66
N PRO A 140 9.98 4.89 -20.84
CA PRO A 140 11.10 5.63 -21.43
C PRO A 140 12.39 5.46 -20.61
N GLU A 141 13.52 5.27 -21.29
CA GLU A 141 14.83 5.34 -20.62
C GLU A 141 15.00 6.72 -19.97
N SER A 142 15.18 6.73 -18.66
CA SER A 142 15.40 7.94 -17.88
C SER A 142 16.60 7.73 -16.96
N PRO A 143 17.47 8.75 -16.77
CA PRO A 143 18.61 8.64 -15.87
C PRO A 143 18.19 8.42 -14.40
N THR A 144 16.92 8.70 -14.08
CA THR A 144 16.30 8.48 -12.77
C THR A 144 14.88 7.99 -12.94
N LEU A 145 14.35 7.24 -11.96
CA LEU A 145 12.96 6.77 -12.00
C LEU A 145 11.96 7.81 -11.45
N GLU A 146 12.44 8.94 -10.91
CA GLU A 146 11.59 9.91 -10.21
C GLU A 146 10.44 10.46 -11.09
N PRO A 147 10.67 10.89 -12.35
CA PRO A 147 9.57 11.38 -13.19
C PRO A 147 8.51 10.31 -13.46
N THR A 148 8.95 9.06 -13.64
CA THR A 148 8.06 7.91 -13.84
C THR A 148 7.23 7.64 -12.59
N PHE A 149 7.84 7.63 -11.41
CA PHE A 149 7.09 7.49 -10.15
C PHE A 149 6.08 8.61 -9.99
N ARG A 150 6.46 9.86 -10.28
CA ARG A 150 5.53 11.00 -10.23
C ARG A 150 4.31 10.79 -11.11
N GLN A 151 4.53 10.44 -12.38
CA GLN A 151 3.45 10.22 -13.34
C GLN A 151 2.51 9.08 -12.90
N LEU A 152 3.07 7.98 -12.41
CA LEU A 152 2.27 6.81 -12.02
C LEU A 152 1.46 7.07 -10.75
N TYR A 153 2.05 7.72 -9.74
CA TYR A 153 1.36 8.05 -8.49
C TYR A 153 0.29 9.13 -8.70
N GLU A 154 0.57 10.12 -9.55
CA GLU A 154 -0.45 11.08 -10.01
C GLU A 154 -1.62 10.37 -10.70
N GLY A 155 -1.32 9.50 -11.67
CA GLY A 155 -2.33 8.75 -12.41
C GLY A 155 -3.21 7.88 -11.52
N PHE A 156 -2.61 7.18 -10.55
CA PHE A 156 -3.37 6.37 -9.59
C PHE A 156 -4.20 7.24 -8.64
N GLY A 157 -3.67 8.38 -8.19
CA GLY A 157 -4.42 9.35 -7.39
C GLY A 157 -5.62 9.94 -8.14
N LEU A 158 -5.49 10.24 -9.44
CA LEU A 158 -6.59 10.67 -10.30
C LEU A 158 -7.64 9.56 -10.49
N ALA A 159 -7.21 8.30 -10.65
CA ALA A 159 -8.11 7.16 -10.70
C ALA A 159 -8.94 7.03 -9.41
N ILE A 160 -8.32 7.23 -8.23
CA ILE A 160 -9.04 7.27 -6.94
C ILE A 160 -10.07 8.40 -6.91
N GLN A 161 -9.66 9.61 -7.30
CA GLN A 161 -10.54 10.79 -7.29
C GLN A 161 -11.72 10.68 -8.28
N SER A 162 -11.60 9.83 -9.30
CA SER A 162 -12.69 9.57 -10.26
C SER A 162 -13.84 8.75 -9.66
N GLN A 163 -13.60 8.04 -8.55
CA GLN A 163 -14.60 7.17 -7.95
C GLN A 163 -15.54 7.94 -7.01
N PRO A 164 -16.83 7.57 -6.93
CA PRO A 164 -17.77 8.18 -6.01
C PRO A 164 -17.48 7.83 -4.55
N ARG A 165 -16.83 6.69 -4.29
CA ARG A 165 -16.40 6.29 -2.96
C ARG A 165 -15.04 6.94 -2.65
N PRO A 166 -14.94 7.81 -1.64
CA PRO A 166 -13.65 8.35 -1.23
C PRO A 166 -12.75 7.25 -0.65
N MET A 167 -11.49 7.22 -1.06
CA MET A 167 -10.49 6.28 -0.55
C MET A 167 -9.24 7.05 -0.11
N VAL A 168 -8.75 6.76 1.09
CA VAL A 168 -7.47 7.24 1.60
C VAL A 168 -6.35 6.63 0.76
N TYR A 169 -5.45 7.47 0.25
CA TYR A 169 -4.35 7.04 -0.59
C TYR A 169 -3.02 7.12 0.19
N SER A 170 -2.40 5.95 0.38
CA SER A 170 -1.13 5.73 1.09
C SER A 170 -0.01 5.41 0.10
N GLU A 171 0.93 6.33 -0.02
CA GLU A 171 1.88 6.34 -1.12
C GLU A 171 3.27 5.83 -0.70
N SER A 172 3.79 4.78 -1.35
CA SER A 172 5.09 4.21 -0.98
C SER A 172 6.27 4.74 -1.80
N ALA A 173 6.05 5.62 -2.79
CA ALA A 173 7.08 6.12 -3.71
C ALA A 173 8.40 6.52 -3.04
N PRO A 174 8.42 7.29 -1.93
CA PRO A 174 9.69 7.73 -1.37
C PRO A 174 10.57 6.59 -0.83
N ALA A 175 9.99 5.42 -0.51
CA ALA A 175 10.75 4.24 -0.07
C ALA A 175 11.72 3.75 -1.16
N TYR A 176 11.37 3.95 -2.44
CA TYR A 176 12.18 3.55 -3.59
C TYR A 176 13.37 4.47 -3.86
N PHE A 177 13.42 5.63 -3.19
CA PHE A 177 14.52 6.58 -3.26
C PHE A 177 15.30 6.64 -1.93
N ALA A 178 14.86 5.90 -0.92
CA ALA A 178 15.52 5.81 0.38
C ALA A 178 16.62 4.74 0.35
N GLY A 179 17.89 5.14 0.34
CA GLY A 179 19.03 4.23 0.49
C GLY A 179 19.50 3.52 -0.80
N LEU A 180 20.56 2.72 -0.68
CA LEU A 180 21.34 2.09 -1.78
C LEU A 180 20.57 1.04 -2.63
N SER A 181 19.27 0.83 -2.39
CA SER A 181 18.50 -0.31 -2.89
C SER A 181 17.80 -0.10 -4.24
N ALA A 182 17.60 1.14 -4.69
CA ALA A 182 17.32 1.34 -6.10
C ALA A 182 18.67 1.35 -6.80
N GLY A 183 18.87 0.55 -7.84
CA GLY A 183 20.10 0.50 -8.65
C GLY A 183 20.42 1.80 -9.41
N THR A 184 20.24 2.95 -8.77
CA THR A 184 20.40 4.33 -9.22
C THR A 184 21.72 4.93 -8.76
N GLY A 185 22.50 4.22 -7.95
CA GLY A 185 23.84 4.66 -7.51
C GLY A 185 23.84 5.88 -6.58
N ASP A 186 22.68 6.41 -6.17
CA ASP A 186 22.61 7.65 -5.39
C ASP A 186 22.47 7.38 -3.87
N ARG A 187 23.34 8.00 -3.08
CA ARG A 187 23.43 7.83 -1.63
C ARG A 187 22.34 8.65 -0.93
N VAL A 188 21.10 8.16 -0.79
CA VAL A 188 19.98 9.03 -0.31
C VAL A 188 19.98 10.32 -1.14
N GLY A 189 19.67 10.13 -2.41
CA GLY A 189 19.95 11.08 -3.48
C GLY A 189 19.13 12.36 -3.49
N ARG A 190 19.42 13.23 -4.46
CA ARG A 190 18.58 14.40 -4.80
C ARG A 190 17.13 13.98 -5.08
N ASP A 191 16.93 12.81 -5.65
CA ASP A 191 15.60 12.31 -6.00
C ASP A 191 14.74 11.98 -4.78
N TRP A 192 15.32 11.52 -3.66
CA TRP A 192 14.54 11.28 -2.44
C TRP A 192 13.91 12.58 -1.94
N TYR A 193 14.66 13.69 -1.92
CA TYR A 193 14.10 14.99 -1.60
C TYR A 193 13.11 15.48 -2.67
N LYS A 194 13.40 15.24 -3.95
CA LYS A 194 12.54 15.64 -5.05
C LYS A 194 11.16 14.98 -4.97
N VAL A 195 11.07 13.69 -4.66
CA VAL A 195 9.79 12.99 -4.46
C VAL A 195 8.95 13.65 -3.38
N HIS A 196 9.55 14.06 -2.26
CA HIS A 196 8.84 14.73 -1.17
C HIS A 196 8.27 16.10 -1.55
N THR A 197 8.72 16.71 -2.65
CA THR A 197 8.14 17.99 -3.14
C THR A 197 6.77 17.83 -3.80
N TRP A 198 6.41 16.62 -4.23
CA TRP A 198 5.17 16.36 -4.96
C TRP A 198 4.30 15.26 -4.38
N ILE A 199 4.85 14.32 -3.61
CA ILE A 199 4.11 13.13 -3.17
C ILE A 199 2.80 13.48 -2.43
N GLY A 200 2.84 14.45 -1.51
CA GLY A 200 1.66 14.87 -0.76
C GLY A 200 0.58 15.62 -1.55
N GLN A 201 0.72 15.76 -2.87
CA GLN A 201 -0.30 16.36 -3.73
C GLN A 201 -1.41 15.35 -4.10
N TYR A 202 -1.14 14.05 -4.02
CA TYR A 202 -2.03 13.01 -4.55
C TYR A 202 -2.72 12.19 -3.45
N GLY A 203 -2.03 11.90 -2.34
CA GLY A 203 -2.56 11.13 -1.22
C GLY A 203 -2.56 11.84 0.12
N GLN A 204 -2.92 11.10 1.16
CA GLN A 204 -3.05 11.63 2.54
C GLN A 204 -1.86 11.25 3.42
N LEU A 205 -1.08 10.25 3.02
CA LEU A 205 0.12 9.83 3.72
C LEU A 205 1.08 9.17 2.75
N TRP A 206 2.37 9.27 3.05
CA TRP A 206 3.42 8.64 2.28
C TRP A 206 4.50 8.05 3.19
N ARG A 207 5.12 6.97 2.71
CA ARG A 207 6.33 6.40 3.31
C ARG A 207 7.45 7.44 3.23
N HIS A 208 8.39 7.43 4.17
CA HIS A 208 9.57 8.31 4.12
C HIS A 208 10.90 7.54 4.06
N SER A 209 10.88 6.21 4.14
CA SER A 209 12.09 5.37 4.16
C SER A 209 11.84 3.97 3.62
N THR A 210 12.92 3.20 3.49
CA THR A 210 12.87 1.75 3.25
C THR A 210 11.99 1.02 4.26
N ASP A 211 11.65 -0.22 3.95
CA ASP A 211 10.84 -1.07 4.83
C ASP A 211 11.43 -1.19 6.23
N ILE A 212 10.51 -1.20 7.20
CA ILE A 212 10.83 -1.67 8.54
C ILE A 212 11.03 -3.18 8.49
N SER A 213 11.96 -3.66 9.29
CA SER A 213 12.23 -5.08 9.46
C SER A 213 10.98 -5.85 9.92
N VAL A 214 10.50 -6.78 9.08
CA VAL A 214 9.41 -7.71 9.42
C VAL A 214 9.80 -8.66 10.55
N TYR A 215 8.83 -9.16 11.30
CA TYR A 215 9.05 -10.12 12.37
C TYR A 215 9.71 -11.41 11.84
N LYS A 216 10.76 -11.88 12.52
CA LYS A 216 11.27 -13.26 12.37
C LYS A 216 11.55 -13.82 13.76
N LYS A 217 11.28 -15.13 13.94
CA LYS A 217 11.56 -15.84 15.20
C LYS A 217 13.04 -16.26 15.26
N ASP A 218 13.94 -15.29 15.15
CA ASP A 218 15.40 -15.50 15.11
C ASP A 218 16.14 -14.89 16.31
N GLY A 219 15.42 -14.27 17.24
CA GLY A 219 15.98 -13.62 18.43
C GLY A 219 16.76 -12.33 18.14
N LYS A 220 16.79 -11.86 16.89
CA LYS A 220 17.55 -10.66 16.50
C LYS A 220 16.74 -9.40 16.75
N SER A 221 17.37 -8.42 17.40
CA SER A 221 16.76 -7.10 17.62
C SER A 221 16.49 -6.38 16.31
N ARG A 222 15.29 -5.81 16.17
CA ARG A 222 14.90 -4.95 15.04
C ARG A 222 15.07 -3.47 15.31
N TRP A 223 15.61 -3.11 16.47
CA TRP A 223 15.92 -1.74 16.85
C TRP A 223 16.76 -0.97 15.81
N PRO A 224 17.79 -1.57 15.16
CA PRO A 224 18.52 -0.86 14.11
C PRO A 224 17.63 -0.40 12.95
N SER A 225 16.63 -1.19 12.57
CA SER A 225 15.68 -0.84 11.51
C SER A 225 14.75 0.30 11.92
N VAL A 226 14.27 0.28 13.17
CA VAL A 226 13.50 1.39 13.77
C VAL A 226 14.33 2.68 13.72
N MET A 227 15.59 2.62 14.15
CA MET A 227 16.47 3.79 14.15
C MET A 227 16.80 4.30 12.74
N THR A 228 16.88 3.42 11.74
CA THR A 228 17.02 3.82 10.34
C THR A 228 15.80 4.61 9.87
N ASN A 229 14.58 4.11 10.12
CA ASN A 229 13.35 4.78 9.73
C ASN A 229 13.22 6.14 10.45
N TYR A 230 13.49 6.18 11.76
CA TYR A 230 13.52 7.43 12.54
C TYR A 230 14.50 8.47 11.98
N ARG A 231 15.70 8.06 11.55
CA ARG A 231 16.69 8.96 10.94
C ARG A 231 16.21 9.57 9.63
N PHE A 232 15.46 8.82 8.81
CA PHE A 232 14.84 9.37 7.60
C PHE A 232 13.76 10.38 7.95
N ASN A 233 12.95 10.11 8.97
CA ASN A 233 11.94 11.08 9.43
C ASN A 233 12.60 12.39 9.90
N ILE A 234 13.71 12.33 10.63
CA ILE A 234 14.47 13.54 11.02
C ILE A 234 14.98 14.33 9.80
N ARG A 235 15.34 13.66 8.69
CA ARG A 235 15.81 14.35 7.48
C ARG A 235 14.73 15.22 6.82
N LEU A 236 13.46 14.88 6.99
CA LEU A 236 12.35 15.69 6.48
C LEU A 236 12.11 16.97 7.29
N ALA A 237 12.59 17.02 8.53
CA ALA A 237 12.43 18.17 9.42
C ALA A 237 13.56 19.20 9.31
N ARG A 238 14.54 18.99 8.44
CA ARG A 238 15.73 19.85 8.26
C ARG A 238 15.71 20.49 6.89
#